data_AF-A0A075GLG3-F1
#
_entry.id   AF-A0A075GLG3-F1
#
_cell.length_a   1.000
_cell.length_b   1.000
_cell.length_c   1.000
_cell.angle_alpha   90.00
_cell.angle_beta   90.00
_cell.angle_gamma   90.00
#
_symmetry.space_group_name_H-M   'P 1'
#
loop_
_entity.id
_entity.type
_entity.pdbx_description
1 polymer ?
#
loop_
_entity_poly.entity_id
_entity_poly.type
_entity_poly.pdbx_seq_one_letter_code
_entity_poly.pdbx_strand_id
1 'polypeptide(L)'
;MFKSLRDRFRRAGKQAEAEIEPQLDLSYEAYRPEEREKGAVVQAKHLENVMWELELALLESDVAMEAVEALKAKLQQRLVGLRVASQGEIAPTIEKALKASLVELLSLESFDPQQLLVRGDGPLVIAFVGVNGTGKTTTIARLAHWLQGQGRSVVLAAADTFRAGAIEQLEIHAKKLGCKFIAHQSGGDPAAVAFDAVAHARAKHRDVVLIDTAGRMQTNANLMDEMAKIQRVAKPDMVLFVGDALAGNDAVEQARKFHATVGIDAVILTKLDVDAKGGAALSIASAIGRPIAFVGIGQDYEDLMPFDAAWIVERIFAA
;
A
#
# COMPACT_ATOMS: atom_id res chain seq x y z
N MET A 1 -12.81 -7.90 -4.65
CA MET A 1 -11.42 -7.66 -4.26
C MET A 1 -10.69 -8.99 -4.17
N PHE A 2 -9.50 -9.13 -4.78
CA PHE A 2 -8.58 -10.27 -4.62
C PHE A 2 -9.06 -11.70 -4.99
N LYS A 3 -10.21 -11.85 -5.67
CA LYS A 3 -10.79 -13.16 -6.02
C LYS A 3 -9.84 -14.03 -6.85
N SER A 4 -9.11 -13.44 -7.80
CA SER A 4 -8.16 -14.19 -8.66
C SER A 4 -7.04 -14.80 -7.83
N LEU A 5 -6.43 -13.99 -6.96
CA LEU A 5 -5.35 -14.40 -6.09
C LEU A 5 -5.84 -15.46 -5.09
N ARG A 6 -7.01 -15.26 -4.50
CA ARG A 6 -7.67 -16.20 -3.59
C ARG A 6 -7.96 -17.57 -4.20
N ASP A 7 -8.61 -17.60 -5.36
CA ASP A 7 -9.05 -18.84 -6.03
C ASP A 7 -7.84 -19.68 -6.48
N ARG A 8 -6.70 -19.04 -6.73
CA ARG A 8 -5.43 -19.70 -7.06
C ARG A 8 -4.69 -20.18 -5.82
N PHE A 9 -4.62 -19.39 -4.74
CA PHE A 9 -4.09 -19.85 -3.46
C PHE A 9 -4.81 -21.10 -2.94
N ARG A 10 -6.14 -21.15 -3.06
CA ARG A 10 -6.92 -22.35 -2.72
C ARG A 10 -6.59 -23.54 -3.62
N ARG A 11 -6.33 -23.32 -4.91
CA ARG A 11 -5.90 -24.39 -5.82
C ARG A 11 -4.52 -24.89 -5.46
N ALA A 12 -3.58 -23.98 -5.20
CA ALA A 12 -2.23 -24.31 -4.79
C ALA A 12 -2.19 -25.10 -3.47
N GLY A 13 -3.00 -24.71 -2.48
CA GLY A 13 -3.16 -25.46 -1.24
C GLY A 13 -3.75 -26.87 -1.45
N LYS A 14 -4.69 -27.05 -2.39
CA LYS A 14 -5.28 -28.36 -2.69
C LYS A 14 -4.39 -29.26 -3.54
N GLN A 15 -3.60 -28.71 -4.45
CA GLN A 15 -2.60 -29.47 -5.21
C GLN A 15 -1.44 -29.88 -4.31
N ALA A 16 -1.04 -29.02 -3.38
CA ALA A 16 -0.13 -29.39 -2.28
C ALA A 16 -0.62 -30.61 -1.51
N GLU A 17 -1.91 -30.69 -1.20
CA GLU A 17 -2.50 -31.87 -0.54
C GLU A 17 -2.48 -33.12 -1.43
N ALA A 18 -2.65 -32.96 -2.75
CA ALA A 18 -2.82 -34.07 -3.70
C ALA A 18 -1.48 -34.67 -4.21
N GLU A 19 -0.41 -33.88 -4.27
CA GLU A 19 0.90 -34.32 -4.77
C GLU A 19 1.79 -34.96 -3.69
N ILE A 20 1.29 -35.03 -2.45
CA ILE A 20 1.96 -35.72 -1.36
C ILE A 20 1.66 -37.22 -1.49
N GLU A 21 2.68 -38.00 -1.88
CA GLU A 21 2.57 -39.47 -1.90
C GLU A 21 2.30 -40.03 -0.49
N PRO A 22 1.37 -41.00 -0.35
CA PRO A 22 1.08 -41.63 0.93
C PRO A 22 2.18 -42.64 1.25
N GLN A 23 3.09 -42.30 2.17
CA GLN A 23 3.83 -43.31 2.91
C GLN A 23 3.95 -42.92 4.39
N LEU A 24 2.95 -43.35 5.16
CA LEU A 24 3.11 -43.82 6.54
C LEU A 24 1.83 -44.56 6.95
N ASP A 25 1.93 -45.88 7.08
CA ASP A 25 0.91 -46.75 7.65
C ASP A 25 0.69 -46.37 9.12
N LEU A 26 -0.52 -45.91 9.43
CA LEU A 26 -0.99 -45.54 10.77
C LEU A 26 -2.01 -46.57 11.30
N SER A 27 -1.94 -47.83 10.87
CA SER A 27 -2.77 -48.89 11.47
C SER A 27 -2.43 -49.10 12.95
N TYR A 28 -3.48 -49.13 13.76
CA TYR A 28 -3.53 -48.68 15.16
C TYR A 28 -3.11 -49.72 16.21
N GLU A 29 -2.34 -50.75 15.87
CA GLU A 29 -2.20 -51.93 16.77
C GLU A 29 -0.89 -52.09 17.53
N ALA A 30 -0.02 -51.08 17.60
CA ALA A 30 1.06 -51.09 18.59
C ALA A 30 1.50 -49.68 18.97
N TYR A 31 1.46 -49.35 20.28
CA TYR A 31 2.44 -48.55 21.05
C TYR A 31 1.80 -48.14 22.40
N ARG A 32 2.40 -48.23 23.60
CA ARG A 32 3.76 -48.13 24.17
C ARG A 32 4.38 -46.71 24.23
N PRO A 33 5.11 -46.39 25.33
CA PRO A 33 5.20 -45.07 25.97
C PRO A 33 6.06 -44.00 25.28
N GLU A 34 6.40 -44.20 24.01
CA GLU A 34 7.35 -43.42 23.18
C GLU A 34 6.67 -42.20 22.51
N GLU A 35 5.45 -41.87 22.94
CA GLU A 35 4.54 -40.90 22.33
C GLU A 35 4.97 -39.42 22.47
N ARG A 36 6.22 -39.15 22.83
CA ARG A 36 6.79 -37.80 22.88
C ARG A 36 7.36 -37.31 21.54
N GLU A 37 7.50 -38.18 20.53
CA GLU A 37 8.05 -37.85 19.19
C GLU A 37 7.02 -37.87 18.05
N LYS A 38 5.71 -37.81 18.35
CA LYS A 38 4.67 -37.99 17.33
C LYS A 38 4.34 -36.68 16.59
N GLY A 39 4.28 -36.76 15.25
CA GLY A 39 3.88 -35.68 14.34
C GLY A 39 4.60 -35.76 12.99
N ALA A 40 3.98 -35.28 11.91
CA ALA A 40 4.62 -35.21 10.61
C ALA A 40 5.57 -34.00 10.54
N VAL A 41 6.77 -34.17 9.97
CA VAL A 41 7.72 -33.07 9.75
C VAL A 41 7.59 -32.55 8.32
N VAL A 42 7.47 -31.23 8.17
CA VAL A 42 7.47 -30.58 6.86
C VAL A 42 8.90 -30.53 6.31
N GLN A 43 9.12 -31.12 5.13
CA GLN A 43 10.41 -31.15 4.43
C GLN A 43 10.37 -30.22 3.21
N ALA A 44 11.53 -29.76 2.73
CA ALA A 44 11.61 -28.88 1.57
C ALA A 44 10.91 -29.45 0.32
N LYS A 45 11.08 -30.75 0.05
CA LYS A 45 10.43 -31.45 -1.07
C LYS A 45 8.89 -31.39 -1.02
N HIS A 46 8.29 -31.31 0.18
CA HIS A 46 6.83 -31.19 0.33
C HIS A 46 6.32 -29.79 -0.04
N LEU A 47 7.23 -28.82 -0.16
CA LEU A 47 6.90 -27.43 -0.44
C LEU A 47 7.21 -27.04 -1.90
N GLU A 48 7.98 -27.82 -2.66
CA GLU A 48 8.46 -27.42 -4.00
C GLU A 48 7.31 -27.04 -4.94
N ASN A 49 6.34 -27.93 -5.13
CA ASN A 49 5.22 -27.66 -6.02
C ASN A 49 4.32 -26.54 -5.49
N VAL A 50 4.08 -26.51 -4.18
CA VAL A 50 3.31 -25.45 -3.52
C VAL A 50 3.93 -24.08 -3.75
N MET A 51 5.26 -23.99 -3.63
CA MET A 51 6.03 -22.75 -3.81
C MET A 51 6.10 -22.33 -5.27
N TRP A 52 6.11 -23.28 -6.21
CA TRP A 52 6.06 -23.00 -7.63
C TRP A 52 4.68 -22.48 -8.08
N GLU A 53 3.60 -23.11 -7.60
CA GLU A 53 2.24 -22.65 -7.90
C GLU A 53 1.93 -21.32 -7.24
N LEU A 54 2.44 -21.12 -6.02
CA LEU A 54 2.42 -19.84 -5.33
C LEU A 54 3.10 -18.75 -6.17
N GLU A 55 4.31 -19.01 -6.67
CA GLU A 55 5.07 -18.08 -7.49
C GLU A 55 4.29 -17.69 -8.74
N LEU A 56 3.77 -18.67 -9.50
CA LEU A 56 2.97 -18.42 -10.68
C LEU A 56 1.73 -17.57 -10.35
N ALA A 57 0.99 -17.93 -9.30
CA ALA A 57 -0.22 -17.22 -8.92
C ALA A 57 0.05 -15.75 -8.55
N LEU A 58 1.18 -15.47 -7.90
CA LEU A 58 1.58 -14.12 -7.53
C LEU A 58 2.03 -13.30 -8.75
N LEU A 59 2.88 -13.88 -9.60
CA LEU A 59 3.34 -13.21 -10.82
C LEU A 59 2.17 -12.87 -11.77
N GLU A 60 1.22 -13.78 -11.95
CA GLU A 60 0.00 -13.53 -12.75
C GLU A 60 -0.93 -12.48 -12.12
N SER A 61 -0.79 -12.25 -10.81
CA SER A 61 -1.51 -11.22 -10.07
C SER A 61 -0.76 -9.88 -10.03
N ASP A 62 0.24 -9.70 -10.90
CA ASP A 62 1.09 -8.51 -11.01
C ASP A 62 1.86 -8.21 -9.70
N VAL A 63 2.26 -9.26 -8.98
CA VAL A 63 3.23 -9.14 -7.89
C VAL A 63 4.63 -9.11 -8.48
N ALA A 64 5.45 -8.13 -8.07
CA ALA A 64 6.84 -8.00 -8.50
C ALA A 64 7.66 -9.23 -8.06
N MET A 65 8.56 -9.70 -8.93
CA MET A 65 9.37 -10.90 -8.70
C MET A 65 10.12 -10.83 -7.37
N GLU A 66 10.66 -9.68 -7.02
CA GLU A 66 11.41 -9.47 -5.78
C GLU A 66 10.53 -9.71 -4.53
N ALA A 67 9.25 -9.32 -4.58
CA ALA A 67 8.30 -9.57 -3.51
C ALA A 67 7.90 -11.06 -3.43
N VAL A 68 7.79 -11.73 -4.58
CA VAL A 68 7.53 -13.18 -4.65
C VAL A 68 8.69 -13.98 -4.05
N GLU A 69 9.93 -13.68 -4.44
CA GLU A 69 11.13 -14.33 -3.91
C GLU A 69 11.27 -14.12 -2.40
N ALA A 70 11.04 -12.89 -1.92
CA ALA A 70 11.06 -12.58 -0.49
C ALA A 70 10.01 -13.39 0.31
N LEU A 71 8.81 -13.56 -0.25
CA LEU A 71 7.75 -14.36 0.37
C LEU A 71 8.12 -15.85 0.41
N LYS A 72 8.62 -16.41 -0.70
CA LYS A 72 9.05 -17.82 -0.77
C LYS A 72 10.14 -18.12 0.25
N ALA A 73 11.15 -17.25 0.33
CA ALA A 73 12.24 -17.41 1.30
C ALA A 73 11.73 -17.43 2.75
N LYS A 74 10.83 -16.50 3.11
CA LYS A 74 10.21 -16.46 4.45
C LYS A 74 9.37 -17.70 4.74
N LEU A 75 8.58 -18.15 3.76
CA LEU A 75 7.76 -19.35 3.91
C LEU A 75 8.61 -20.60 4.11
N GLN A 76 9.67 -20.76 3.32
CA GLN A 76 10.58 -21.90 3.44
C GLN A 76 11.25 -21.92 4.82
N GLN A 77 11.70 -20.77 5.32
CA GLN A 77 12.27 -20.64 6.67
C GLN A 77 11.28 -21.01 7.78
N ARG A 78 9.99 -20.67 7.63
CA ARG A 78 8.96 -20.93 8.64
C ARG A 78 8.46 -22.37 8.62
N LEU A 79 8.38 -22.99 7.45
CA LEU A 79 7.71 -24.27 7.26
C LEU A 79 8.68 -25.44 7.35
N VAL A 80 9.90 -25.35 6.83
CA VAL A 80 10.84 -26.48 6.84
C VAL A 80 11.24 -26.82 8.27
N GLY A 81 11.06 -28.09 8.65
CA GLY A 81 11.36 -28.60 10.00
C GLY A 81 10.21 -28.46 11.00
N LEU A 82 9.10 -27.80 10.63
CA LEU A 82 7.94 -27.68 11.48
C LEU A 82 7.26 -29.05 11.67
N ARG A 83 6.93 -29.38 12.92
CA ARG A 83 6.13 -30.56 13.27
C ARG A 83 4.65 -30.21 13.34
N VAL A 84 3.81 -30.98 12.65
CA VAL A 84 2.35 -30.86 12.71
C VAL A 84 1.73 -32.11 13.35
N ALA A 85 0.56 -31.94 13.98
CA ALA A 85 -0.10 -33.01 14.72
C ALA A 85 -0.52 -34.21 13.85
N SER A 86 -0.88 -33.95 12.58
CA SER A 86 -1.22 -34.98 11.60
C SER A 86 -0.98 -34.46 10.18
N GLN A 87 -1.02 -35.35 9.18
CA GLN A 87 -0.90 -34.95 7.77
C GLN A 87 -2.02 -33.97 7.33
N GLY A 88 -3.24 -34.11 7.85
CA GLY A 88 -4.36 -33.21 7.55
C GLY A 88 -4.16 -31.78 8.06
N GLU A 89 -3.20 -31.55 8.97
CA GLU A 89 -2.87 -30.22 9.50
C GLU A 89 -1.82 -29.48 8.66
N ILE A 90 -1.21 -30.12 7.66
CA ILE A 90 -0.13 -29.50 6.87
C ILE A 90 -0.66 -28.31 6.05
N ALA A 91 -1.72 -28.51 5.27
CA ALA A 91 -2.25 -27.44 4.42
C ALA A 91 -2.82 -26.25 5.21
N PRO A 92 -3.61 -26.44 6.29
CA PRO A 92 -3.99 -25.34 7.19
C PRO A 92 -2.79 -24.61 7.78
N THR A 93 -1.71 -25.34 8.09
CA THR A 93 -0.46 -24.76 8.60
C THR A 93 0.27 -23.93 7.54
N ILE A 94 0.33 -24.40 6.29
CA ILE A 94 0.91 -23.66 5.17
C ILE A 94 0.11 -22.37 4.92
N GLU A 95 -1.23 -22.45 4.89
CA GLU A 95 -2.09 -21.27 4.72
C GLU A 95 -1.88 -20.25 5.84
N LYS A 96 -1.79 -20.71 7.10
CA LYS A 96 -1.51 -19.85 8.25
C LYS A 96 -0.13 -19.20 8.15
N ALA A 97 0.89 -19.96 7.76
CA ALA A 97 2.25 -19.45 7.57
C ALA A 97 2.31 -18.40 6.44
N LEU A 98 1.57 -18.63 5.35
CA LEU A 98 1.44 -17.71 4.23
C LEU A 98 0.75 -16.40 4.64
N LYS A 99 -0.41 -16.47 5.30
CA LYS A 99 -1.10 -15.27 5.83
C LYS A 99 -0.16 -14.45 6.71
N ALA A 100 0.52 -15.11 7.65
CA ALA A 100 1.44 -14.44 8.55
C ALA A 100 2.67 -13.86 7.83
N SER A 101 3.15 -14.49 6.75
CA SER A 101 4.27 -13.97 5.95
C SER A 101 3.85 -12.77 5.10
N LEU A 102 2.63 -12.78 4.56
CA LEU A 102 2.06 -11.65 3.82
C LEU A 102 1.83 -10.43 4.72
N VAL A 103 1.28 -10.63 5.92
CA VAL A 103 1.12 -9.55 6.91
C VAL A 103 2.48 -8.95 7.24
N GLU A 104 3.50 -9.78 7.46
CA GLU A 104 4.86 -9.31 7.76
C GLU A 104 5.46 -8.50 6.60
N LEU A 105 5.31 -8.96 5.36
CA LEU A 105 5.79 -8.22 4.18
C LEU A 105 5.09 -6.87 4.01
N LEU A 106 3.79 -6.80 4.27
CA LEU A 106 3.02 -5.56 4.21
C LEU A 106 3.25 -4.64 5.42
N SER A 107 3.89 -5.15 6.48
CA SER A 107 4.13 -4.43 7.75
C SER A 107 5.62 -4.18 8.01
N LEU A 108 6.49 -4.32 7.00
CA LEU A 108 7.95 -4.10 7.14
C LEU A 108 8.25 -2.70 7.70
N GLU A 109 7.51 -1.70 7.21
CA GLU A 109 7.35 -0.41 7.85
C GLU A 109 5.86 -0.18 8.07
N SER A 110 5.47 0.24 9.27
CA SER A 110 4.08 0.58 9.59
C SER A 110 3.93 2.10 9.66
N PHE A 111 2.86 2.63 9.07
CA PHE A 111 2.50 4.03 9.20
C PHE A 111 1.44 4.18 10.29
N ASP A 112 1.72 4.94 11.35
CA ASP A 112 0.72 5.32 12.33
C ASP A 112 -0.02 6.60 11.87
N PRO A 113 -1.32 6.55 11.55
CA PRO A 113 -2.07 7.75 11.17
C PRO A 113 -2.09 8.83 12.26
N GLN A 114 -1.89 8.49 13.53
CA GLN A 114 -1.85 9.46 14.63
C GLN A 114 -0.68 10.43 14.50
N GLN A 115 0.38 10.07 13.78
CA GLN A 115 1.50 10.99 13.53
C GLN A 115 1.04 12.26 12.77
N LEU A 116 -0.02 12.16 11.96
CA LEU A 116 -0.63 13.30 11.26
C LEU A 116 -1.39 14.25 12.19
N LEU A 117 -1.63 13.82 13.43
CA LEU A 117 -2.35 14.56 14.45
C LEU A 117 -1.39 15.16 15.50
N VAL A 118 -0.09 14.89 15.42
CA VAL A 118 0.87 15.49 16.34
C VAL A 118 0.88 17.00 16.13
N ARG A 119 0.76 17.77 17.23
CA ARG A 119 0.85 19.23 17.19
C ARG A 119 2.32 19.64 17.35
N GLY A 120 2.80 20.50 16.47
CA GLY A 120 4.14 21.09 16.54
C GLY A 120 4.12 22.60 16.36
N ASP A 121 5.30 23.20 16.22
CA ASP A 121 5.49 24.63 15.98
C ASP A 121 5.20 25.01 14.51
N GLY A 122 3.93 24.92 14.14
CA GLY A 122 3.44 25.28 12.81
C GLY A 122 2.50 24.24 12.20
N PRO A 123 2.04 24.49 10.95
CA PRO A 123 1.21 23.54 10.23
C PRO A 123 2.04 22.33 9.82
N LEU A 124 1.43 21.14 9.84
CA LEU A 124 1.93 19.96 9.15
C LEU A 124 1.78 20.17 7.63
N VAL A 125 2.87 20.13 6.88
CA VAL A 125 2.89 20.35 5.43
C VAL A 125 3.07 19.02 4.71
N ILE A 126 2.05 18.61 3.94
CA ILE A 126 2.05 17.35 3.20
C ILE A 126 2.02 17.65 1.70
N ALA A 127 3.03 17.16 0.98
CA ALA A 127 3.07 17.22 -0.48
C ALA A 127 2.67 15.88 -1.08
N PHE A 128 1.82 15.92 -2.11
CA PHE A 128 1.39 14.72 -2.80
C PHE A 128 2.08 14.61 -4.14
N VAL A 129 2.55 13.43 -4.50
CA VAL A 129 3.16 13.13 -5.80
C VAL A 129 2.50 11.90 -6.41
N GLY A 130 2.59 11.76 -7.73
CA GLY A 130 1.96 10.64 -8.45
C GLY A 130 1.47 11.08 -9.82
N VAL A 131 1.34 10.11 -10.73
CA VAL A 131 1.00 10.40 -12.12
C VAL A 131 -0.46 10.83 -12.28
N ASN A 132 -0.78 11.47 -13.40
CA ASN A 132 -2.16 11.85 -13.70
C ASN A 132 -3.06 10.60 -13.78
N GLY A 133 -4.28 10.72 -13.26
CA GLY A 133 -5.28 9.64 -13.31
C GLY A 133 -5.23 8.65 -12.14
N THR A 134 -4.24 8.75 -11.23
CA THR A 134 -4.15 7.90 -10.02
C THR A 134 -5.10 8.30 -8.90
N GLY A 135 -5.88 9.38 -9.06
CA GLY A 135 -6.80 9.87 -8.04
C GLY A 135 -6.15 10.76 -6.98
N LYS A 136 -5.04 11.45 -7.29
CA LYS A 136 -4.35 12.37 -6.37
C LYS A 136 -5.26 13.48 -5.80
N THR A 137 -5.90 14.27 -6.66
CA THR A 137 -6.77 15.38 -6.24
C THR A 137 -7.95 14.92 -5.37
N THR A 138 -8.57 13.78 -5.70
CA THR A 138 -9.66 13.22 -4.90
C THR A 138 -9.13 12.66 -3.58
N THR A 139 -7.98 11.99 -3.58
CA THR A 139 -7.32 11.49 -2.36
C THR A 139 -6.99 12.62 -1.39
N ILE A 140 -6.51 13.75 -1.89
CA ILE A 140 -6.24 14.95 -1.07
C ILE A 140 -7.52 15.44 -0.40
N ALA A 141 -8.63 15.50 -1.14
CA ALA A 141 -9.92 15.89 -0.58
C ALA A 141 -10.42 14.91 0.49
N ARG A 142 -10.24 13.60 0.28
CA ARG A 142 -10.58 12.57 1.28
C ARG A 142 -9.72 12.65 2.52
N LEU A 143 -8.41 12.87 2.36
CA LEU A 143 -7.52 13.04 3.51
C LEU A 143 -7.88 14.33 4.28
N ALA A 144 -8.23 15.40 3.58
CA ALA A 144 -8.73 16.62 4.21
C ALA A 144 -9.99 16.33 5.05
N HIS A 145 -10.95 15.59 4.50
CA HIS A 145 -12.14 15.17 5.22
C HIS A 145 -11.81 14.32 6.45
N TRP A 146 -10.93 13.31 6.31
CA TRP A 146 -10.47 12.48 7.42
C TRP A 146 -9.81 13.32 8.54
N LEU A 147 -8.90 14.23 8.18
CA LEU A 147 -8.24 15.15 9.12
C LEU A 147 -9.21 16.09 9.83
N GLN A 148 -10.21 16.61 9.12
CA GLN A 148 -11.28 17.43 9.70
C GLN A 148 -12.12 16.62 10.70
N GLY A 149 -12.42 15.36 10.40
CA GLY A 149 -13.05 14.41 11.33
C GLY A 149 -12.23 14.20 12.61
N GLN A 150 -10.90 14.35 12.54
CA GLN A 150 -9.99 14.35 13.69
C GLN A 150 -9.79 15.74 14.32
N GLY A 151 -10.63 16.72 13.99
CA GLY A 151 -10.61 18.07 14.56
C GLY A 151 -9.49 18.97 14.04
N ARG A 152 -8.92 18.68 12.87
CA ARG A 152 -7.85 19.49 12.25
C ARG A 152 -8.41 20.47 11.23
N SER A 153 -7.86 21.68 11.24
CA SER A 153 -8.12 22.68 10.20
C SER A 153 -7.17 22.51 9.01
N VAL A 154 -7.74 22.46 7.81
CA VAL A 154 -6.99 22.10 6.58
C VAL A 154 -6.98 23.26 5.57
N VAL A 155 -5.82 23.49 4.97
CA VAL A 155 -5.59 24.37 3.83
C VAL A 155 -5.21 23.52 2.61
N LEU A 156 -5.86 23.78 1.47
CA LEU A 156 -5.59 23.09 0.21
C LEU A 156 -4.85 24.04 -0.75
N ALA A 157 -3.71 23.58 -1.27
CA ALA A 157 -2.89 24.32 -2.23
C ALA A 157 -2.95 23.65 -3.62
N ALA A 158 -3.44 24.38 -4.62
CA ALA A 158 -3.54 23.89 -6.00
C ALA A 158 -2.25 24.15 -6.78
N ALA A 159 -1.23 23.33 -6.53
CA ALA A 159 0.08 23.43 -7.18
C ALA A 159 0.15 22.70 -8.55
N ASP A 160 -0.89 22.00 -9.01
CA ASP A 160 -1.07 21.57 -10.40
C ASP A 160 -1.52 22.75 -11.29
N THR A 161 -0.66 23.76 -11.38
CA THR A 161 -0.99 25.08 -11.96
C THR A 161 -1.29 25.03 -13.46
N PHE A 162 -0.89 23.97 -14.17
CA PHE A 162 -1.09 23.83 -15.62
C PHE A 162 -2.39 23.12 -15.99
N ARG A 163 -3.11 22.52 -15.04
CA ARG A 163 -4.35 21.79 -15.30
C ARG A 163 -5.52 22.53 -14.68
N ALA A 164 -6.08 23.48 -15.42
CA ALA A 164 -7.25 24.27 -14.99
C ALA A 164 -8.40 23.40 -14.43
N GLY A 165 -8.72 22.26 -15.08
CA GLY A 165 -9.74 21.34 -14.58
C GLY A 165 -9.39 20.66 -13.25
N ALA A 166 -8.11 20.41 -12.97
CA ALA A 166 -7.68 19.89 -11.66
C ALA A 166 -7.78 20.95 -10.56
N ILE A 167 -7.41 22.20 -10.87
CA ILE A 167 -7.58 23.35 -9.97
C ILE A 167 -9.06 23.53 -9.62
N GLU A 168 -9.94 23.57 -10.64
CA GLU A 168 -11.39 23.71 -10.45
C GLU A 168 -11.97 22.53 -9.65
N GLN A 169 -11.54 21.31 -9.94
CA GLN A 169 -11.96 20.12 -9.19
C GLN A 169 -11.57 20.25 -7.71
N LEU A 170 -10.33 20.64 -7.40
CA LEU A 170 -9.87 20.82 -6.02
C LEU A 170 -10.63 21.98 -5.34
N GLU A 171 -10.94 23.06 -6.07
CA GLU A 171 -11.73 24.18 -5.54
C GLU A 171 -13.16 23.74 -5.15
N ILE A 172 -13.80 22.90 -5.98
CA ILE A 172 -15.12 22.33 -5.68
C ILE A 172 -15.06 21.49 -4.40
N HIS A 173 -14.03 20.64 -4.24
CA HIS A 173 -13.82 19.88 -3.01
C HIS A 173 -13.59 20.79 -1.81
N ALA A 174 -12.76 21.84 -1.96
CA ALA A 174 -12.49 22.81 -0.91
C ALA A 174 -13.77 23.51 -0.44
N LYS A 175 -14.63 23.94 -1.37
CA LYS A 175 -15.93 24.56 -1.07
C LYS A 175 -16.86 23.60 -0.33
N LYS A 176 -16.95 22.34 -0.78
CA LYS A 176 -17.79 21.31 -0.14
C LYS A 176 -17.33 21.00 1.29
N LEU A 177 -16.02 20.95 1.53
CA LEU A 177 -15.42 20.62 2.82
C LEU A 177 -15.22 21.85 3.72
N GLY A 178 -15.46 23.07 3.23
CA GLY A 178 -15.18 24.30 3.96
C GLY A 178 -13.67 24.55 4.21
N CYS A 179 -12.80 23.93 3.41
CA CYS A 179 -11.35 24.11 3.51
C CYS A 179 -10.92 25.44 2.90
N LYS A 180 -9.87 26.05 3.45
CA LYS A 180 -9.26 27.21 2.79
C LYS A 180 -8.56 26.75 1.52
N PHE A 181 -8.98 27.28 0.39
CA PHE A 181 -8.36 27.06 -0.91
C PHE A 181 -7.38 28.19 -1.27
N ILE A 182 -6.20 27.81 -1.76
CA ILE A 182 -5.16 28.71 -2.25
C ILE A 182 -4.71 28.22 -3.63
N ALA A 183 -4.83 29.10 -4.62
CA ALA A 183 -4.42 28.88 -5.99
C ALA A 183 -3.99 30.22 -6.60
N HIS A 184 -3.15 30.15 -7.63
CA HIS A 184 -2.80 31.30 -8.47
C HIS A 184 -3.49 31.17 -9.84
N GLN A 185 -3.18 32.09 -10.75
CA GLN A 185 -3.63 31.95 -12.14
C GLN A 185 -3.03 30.71 -12.79
N SER A 186 -3.77 30.10 -13.73
CA SER A 186 -3.30 28.94 -14.49
C SER A 186 -1.96 29.26 -15.19
N GLY A 187 -1.01 28.34 -15.12
CA GLY A 187 0.36 28.52 -15.61
C GLY A 187 1.30 29.27 -14.65
N GLY A 188 0.82 29.61 -13.44
CA GLY A 188 1.67 30.17 -12.38
C GLY A 188 2.68 29.19 -11.80
N ASP A 189 3.57 29.67 -10.93
CA ASP A 189 4.63 28.87 -10.30
C ASP A 189 4.06 27.95 -9.17
N PRO A 190 4.13 26.61 -9.32
CA PRO A 190 3.65 25.67 -8.30
C PRO A 190 4.25 25.90 -6.91
N ALA A 191 5.54 26.26 -6.85
CA ALA A 191 6.23 26.49 -5.58
C ALA A 191 5.75 27.75 -4.86
N ALA A 192 5.33 28.78 -5.62
CA ALA A 192 4.76 29.99 -5.04
C ALA A 192 3.38 29.72 -4.42
N VAL A 193 2.54 28.92 -5.08
CA VAL A 193 1.24 28.49 -4.52
C VAL A 193 1.44 27.73 -3.21
N ALA A 194 2.40 26.78 -3.18
CA ALA A 194 2.73 26.02 -1.98
C ALA A 194 3.25 26.91 -0.85
N PHE A 195 4.15 27.85 -1.16
CA PHE A 195 4.68 28.83 -0.20
C PHE A 195 3.56 29.66 0.44
N ASP A 196 2.69 30.25 -0.38
CA ASP A 196 1.60 31.09 0.09
C ASP A 196 0.62 30.31 0.98
N ALA A 197 0.39 29.03 0.66
CA ALA A 197 -0.44 28.17 1.49
C ALA A 197 0.17 27.91 2.88
N VAL A 198 1.47 27.64 2.95
CA VAL A 198 2.19 27.48 4.21
C VAL A 198 2.23 28.78 5.00
N ALA A 199 2.51 29.91 4.34
CA ALA A 199 2.51 31.23 4.98
C ALA A 199 1.13 31.59 5.54
N HIS A 200 0.06 31.34 4.78
CA HIS A 200 -1.31 31.53 5.25
C HIS A 200 -1.63 30.66 6.46
N ALA A 201 -1.29 29.37 6.40
CA ALA A 201 -1.54 28.43 7.48
C ALA A 201 -0.82 28.84 8.77
N ARG A 202 0.45 29.27 8.68
CA ARG A 202 1.21 29.81 9.82
C ARG A 202 0.55 31.07 10.40
N ALA A 203 0.21 32.04 9.55
CA ALA A 203 -0.38 33.31 9.99
C ALA A 203 -1.79 33.17 10.58
N LYS A 204 -2.54 32.14 10.18
CA LYS A 204 -3.90 31.86 10.64
C LYS A 204 -3.99 30.67 11.61
N HIS A 205 -2.86 30.19 12.10
CA HIS A 205 -2.77 29.04 13.02
C HIS A 205 -3.60 27.84 12.54
N ARG A 206 -3.49 27.50 11.25
CA ARG A 206 -4.09 26.30 10.67
C ARG A 206 -3.21 25.09 10.94
N ASP A 207 -3.83 23.93 11.08
CA ASP A 207 -3.13 22.72 11.52
C ASP A 207 -2.40 22.01 10.37
N VAL A 208 -2.99 21.96 9.17
CA VAL A 208 -2.45 21.15 8.06
C VAL A 208 -2.54 21.89 6.72
N VAL A 209 -1.50 21.73 5.89
CA VAL A 209 -1.46 22.16 4.49
C VAL A 209 -1.29 20.93 3.60
N LEU A 210 -2.21 20.74 2.65
CA LEU A 210 -2.12 19.68 1.64
C LEU A 210 -1.83 20.29 0.27
N ILE A 211 -0.75 19.85 -0.38
CA ILE A 211 -0.27 20.40 -1.66
C ILE A 211 -0.56 19.41 -2.79
N ASP A 212 -1.50 19.75 -3.69
CA ASP A 212 -1.79 18.98 -4.90
C ASP A 212 -0.83 19.37 -6.03
N THR A 213 0.02 18.45 -6.46
CA THR A 213 1.07 18.72 -7.46
C THR A 213 0.73 18.18 -8.85
N ALA A 214 1.51 18.58 -9.87
CA ALA A 214 1.35 18.03 -11.21
C ALA A 214 1.72 16.52 -11.27
N GLY A 215 1.08 15.77 -12.19
CA GLY A 215 1.33 14.33 -12.39
C GLY A 215 1.82 13.93 -13.78
N ARG A 216 2.43 14.85 -14.54
CA ARG A 216 2.82 14.63 -15.94
C ARG A 216 4.19 13.92 -16.05
N MET A 217 4.21 12.60 -15.94
CA MET A 217 5.48 11.85 -15.94
C MET A 217 6.21 11.83 -17.30
N GLN A 218 5.51 11.94 -18.43
CA GLN A 218 6.14 11.76 -19.75
C GLN A 218 7.12 12.87 -20.14
N THR A 219 7.14 14.00 -19.44
CA THR A 219 8.15 15.06 -19.58
C THR A 219 8.99 15.11 -18.30
N ASN A 220 9.75 14.04 -18.05
CA ASN A 220 10.40 13.71 -16.76
C ASN A 220 11.30 14.80 -16.15
N ALA A 221 11.97 15.66 -16.94
CA ALA A 221 12.89 16.65 -16.36
C ALA A 221 12.15 17.78 -15.63
N ASN A 222 11.18 18.41 -16.29
CA ASN A 222 10.51 19.60 -15.76
C ASN A 222 9.68 19.28 -14.51
N LEU A 223 8.99 18.13 -14.46
CA LEU A 223 8.19 17.76 -13.29
C LEU A 223 9.07 17.53 -12.05
N MET A 224 10.22 16.88 -12.23
CA MET A 224 11.13 16.58 -11.13
C MET A 224 11.78 17.86 -10.59
N ASP A 225 12.15 18.79 -11.47
CA ASP A 225 12.66 20.12 -11.08
C ASP A 225 11.61 20.95 -10.33
N GLU A 226 10.35 20.91 -10.78
CA GLU A 226 9.22 21.55 -10.08
C GLU A 226 9.05 20.97 -8.68
N MET A 227 9.10 19.64 -8.52
CA MET A 227 8.95 19.01 -7.21
C MET A 227 10.12 19.34 -6.28
N ALA A 228 11.35 19.30 -6.78
CA ALA A 228 12.54 19.72 -6.02
C ALA A 228 12.47 21.20 -5.61
N LYS A 229 11.83 22.05 -6.40
CA LYS A 229 11.57 23.45 -6.04
C LYS A 229 10.52 23.56 -4.93
N ILE A 230 9.40 22.82 -5.02
CA ILE A 230 8.39 22.78 -3.95
C ILE A 230 9.03 22.33 -2.63
N GLN A 231 9.89 21.31 -2.63
CA GLN A 231 10.58 20.86 -1.42
C GLN A 231 11.45 21.93 -0.78
N ARG A 232 12.22 22.67 -1.59
CA ARG A 232 13.08 23.75 -1.08
C ARG A 232 12.29 24.92 -0.49
N VAL A 233 11.17 25.27 -1.13
CA VAL A 233 10.40 26.47 -0.81
C VAL A 233 9.37 26.21 0.29
N ALA A 234 8.57 25.15 0.15
CA ALA A 234 7.48 24.83 1.08
C ALA A 234 7.96 23.97 2.25
N LYS A 235 9.11 23.29 2.12
CA LYS A 235 9.68 22.36 3.10
C LYS A 235 8.62 21.39 3.67
N PRO A 236 8.01 20.54 2.82
CA PRO A 236 7.03 19.55 3.29
C PRO A 236 7.63 18.69 4.41
N ASP A 237 6.87 18.47 5.47
CA ASP A 237 7.21 17.53 6.55
C ASP A 237 7.05 16.08 6.08
N MET A 238 6.19 15.87 5.07
CA MET A 238 5.91 14.55 4.52
C MET A 238 5.57 14.61 3.03
N VAL A 239 6.07 13.63 2.26
CA VAL A 239 5.76 13.41 0.85
C VAL A 239 5.01 12.09 0.69
N LEU A 240 3.77 12.17 0.21
CA LEU A 240 2.91 11.02 -0.04
C LEU A 240 2.79 10.71 -1.52
N PHE A 241 3.10 9.47 -1.90
CA PHE A 241 2.88 9.00 -3.27
C PHE A 241 1.47 8.43 -3.42
N VAL A 242 0.71 8.91 -4.40
CA VAL A 242 -0.63 8.40 -4.73
C VAL A 242 -0.56 7.52 -5.97
N GLY A 243 -0.71 6.21 -5.77
CA GLY A 243 -0.68 5.19 -6.80
C GLY A 243 -2.06 4.58 -7.08
N ASP A 244 -2.26 4.14 -8.32
CA ASP A 244 -3.44 3.37 -8.72
C ASP A 244 -3.18 1.88 -8.53
N ALA A 245 -4.00 1.19 -7.71
CA ALA A 245 -3.85 -0.26 -7.50
C ALA A 245 -4.04 -1.06 -8.79
N LEU A 246 -4.82 -0.55 -9.75
CA LEU A 246 -5.07 -1.23 -11.04
C LEU A 246 -3.88 -1.16 -11.99
N ALA A 247 -2.91 -0.27 -11.75
CA ALA A 247 -1.75 -0.11 -12.62
C ALA A 247 -0.68 -1.19 -12.39
N GLY A 248 -0.81 -2.03 -11.36
CA GLY A 248 0.12 -3.15 -11.11
C GLY A 248 1.58 -2.69 -11.04
N ASN A 249 2.44 -3.32 -11.83
CA ASN A 249 3.87 -3.01 -11.90
C ASN A 249 4.18 -1.59 -12.39
N ASP A 250 3.30 -0.95 -13.17
CA ASP A 250 3.53 0.44 -13.60
C ASP A 250 3.53 1.39 -12.41
N ALA A 251 2.68 1.15 -11.40
CA ALA A 251 2.66 1.96 -10.18
C ALA A 251 3.95 1.77 -9.36
N VAL A 252 4.55 0.57 -9.40
CA VAL A 252 5.84 0.28 -8.75
C VAL A 252 6.97 1.10 -9.41
N GLU A 253 7.07 1.05 -10.73
CA GLU A 253 8.06 1.81 -11.50
C GLU A 253 7.91 3.32 -11.30
N GLN A 254 6.67 3.80 -11.23
CA GLN A 254 6.37 5.20 -10.94
C GLN A 254 6.85 5.60 -9.54
N ALA A 255 6.53 4.78 -8.53
CA ALA A 255 6.94 5.02 -7.15
C ALA A 255 8.48 5.07 -7.03
N ARG A 256 9.21 4.15 -7.67
CA ARG A 256 10.68 4.15 -7.69
C ARG A 256 11.26 5.46 -8.24
N LYS A 257 10.72 5.94 -9.38
CA LYS A 257 11.17 7.18 -10.02
C LYS A 257 10.91 8.42 -9.18
N PHE A 258 9.74 8.53 -8.54
CA PHE A 258 9.48 9.63 -7.61
C PHE A 258 10.35 9.53 -6.35
N HIS A 259 10.50 8.33 -5.78
CA HIS A 259 11.33 8.12 -4.59
C HIS A 259 12.77 8.58 -4.80
N ALA A 260 13.36 8.26 -5.95
CA ALA A 260 14.74 8.63 -6.28
C ALA A 260 14.97 10.16 -6.36
N THR A 261 13.94 10.93 -6.72
CA THR A 261 14.06 12.39 -6.89
C THR A 261 13.71 13.15 -5.61
N VAL A 262 12.56 12.83 -5.01
CA VAL A 262 11.99 13.64 -3.93
C VAL A 262 12.02 12.95 -2.58
N GLY A 263 12.24 11.63 -2.52
CA GLY A 263 11.98 10.88 -1.30
C GLY A 263 10.48 10.80 -1.04
N ILE A 264 9.98 9.58 -0.93
CA ILE A 264 8.60 9.30 -0.52
C ILE A 264 8.67 8.79 0.91
N ASP A 265 7.79 9.31 1.77
CA ASP A 265 7.68 8.87 3.16
C ASP A 265 6.64 7.76 3.31
N ALA A 266 5.52 7.86 2.59
CA ALA A 266 4.50 6.82 2.58
C ALA A 266 3.65 6.82 1.29
N VAL A 267 2.91 5.74 1.09
CA VAL A 267 2.08 5.49 -0.10
C VAL A 267 0.60 5.56 0.25
N ILE A 268 -0.19 6.11 -0.66
CA ILE A 268 -1.65 5.93 -0.69
C ILE A 268 -2.01 5.17 -1.97
N LEU A 269 -2.75 4.07 -1.84
CA LEU A 269 -3.25 3.30 -2.98
C LEU A 269 -4.72 3.58 -3.20
N THR A 270 -5.10 3.96 -4.42
CA THR A 270 -6.49 4.18 -4.79
C THR A 270 -7.06 3.00 -5.57
N LYS A 271 -8.39 2.97 -5.70
CA LYS A 271 -9.14 1.96 -6.48
C LYS A 271 -8.91 0.52 -6.01
N LEU A 272 -8.61 0.35 -4.72
CA LEU A 272 -8.36 -0.97 -4.16
C LEU A 272 -9.64 -1.83 -4.17
N ASP A 273 -10.82 -1.20 -4.11
CA ASP A 273 -12.14 -1.84 -4.21
C ASP A 273 -12.35 -2.64 -5.48
N VAL A 274 -11.83 -2.14 -6.59
CA VAL A 274 -11.93 -2.76 -7.91
C VAL A 274 -10.68 -3.57 -8.28
N ASP A 275 -9.66 -3.62 -7.42
CA ASP A 275 -8.50 -4.47 -7.62
C ASP A 275 -8.84 -5.95 -7.36
N ALA A 276 -8.95 -6.70 -8.45
CA ALA A 276 -9.21 -8.13 -8.43
C ALA A 276 -7.95 -8.97 -8.15
N LYS A 277 -6.76 -8.38 -8.30
CA LYS A 277 -5.47 -9.08 -8.27
C LYS A 277 -4.70 -8.84 -6.96
N GLY A 278 -4.64 -7.60 -6.47
CA GLY A 278 -3.99 -7.26 -5.19
C GLY A 278 -2.48 -7.19 -5.20
N GLY A 279 -1.83 -7.48 -6.33
CA GLY A 279 -0.37 -7.53 -6.40
C GLY A 279 0.31 -6.17 -6.27
N ALA A 280 -0.38 -5.09 -6.65
CA ALA A 280 0.17 -3.73 -6.55
C ALA A 280 0.51 -3.33 -5.11
N ALA A 281 -0.38 -3.64 -4.15
CA ALA A 281 -0.16 -3.30 -2.75
C ALA A 281 1.05 -4.05 -2.15
N LEU A 282 1.17 -5.33 -2.45
CA LEU A 282 2.31 -6.16 -2.04
C LEU A 282 3.62 -5.67 -2.66
N SER A 283 3.58 -5.26 -3.92
CA SER A 283 4.78 -4.90 -4.67
C SER A 283 5.29 -3.51 -4.35
N ILE A 284 4.40 -2.52 -4.22
CA ILE A 284 4.80 -1.12 -4.03
C ILE A 284 5.50 -0.94 -2.68
N ALA A 285 4.94 -1.46 -1.59
CA ALA A 285 5.53 -1.33 -0.25
C ALA A 285 6.94 -1.93 -0.21
N SER A 286 7.11 -3.14 -0.76
CA SER A 286 8.40 -3.82 -0.85
C SER A 286 9.39 -3.08 -1.76
N ALA A 287 8.94 -2.57 -2.90
CA ALA A 287 9.80 -1.99 -3.92
C ALA A 287 10.48 -0.69 -3.48
N ILE A 288 9.73 0.23 -2.85
CA ILE A 288 10.30 1.50 -2.40
C ILE A 288 10.74 1.48 -0.93
N GLY A 289 10.47 0.40 -0.20
CA GLY A 289 10.81 0.27 1.21
C GLY A 289 10.13 1.32 2.09
N ARG A 290 8.87 1.65 1.80
CA ARG A 290 8.08 2.65 2.52
C ARG A 290 6.67 2.13 2.82
N PRO A 291 6.06 2.55 3.94
CA PRO A 291 4.77 2.02 4.35
C PRO A 291 3.64 2.52 3.44
N ILE A 292 2.59 1.72 3.35
CA ILE A 292 1.29 2.21 2.87
C ILE A 292 0.60 2.88 4.06
N ALA A 293 0.23 4.16 3.91
CA ALA A 293 -0.44 4.95 4.93
C ALA A 293 -1.97 4.81 4.87
N PHE A 294 -2.53 4.90 3.66
CA PHE A 294 -3.97 4.87 3.44
C PHE A 294 -4.32 4.08 2.18
N VAL A 295 -5.55 3.58 2.13
CA VAL A 295 -6.13 2.95 0.94
C VAL A 295 -7.50 3.56 0.62
N GLY A 296 -7.73 3.82 -0.66
CA GLY A 296 -8.99 4.26 -1.22
C GLY A 296 -9.82 3.06 -1.68
N ILE A 297 -11.01 2.90 -1.11
CA ILE A 297 -11.88 1.72 -1.29
C ILE A 297 -13.26 2.07 -1.86
N GLY A 298 -13.37 3.18 -2.59
CA GLY A 298 -14.62 3.65 -3.16
C GLY A 298 -14.54 5.08 -3.69
N GLN A 299 -15.69 5.74 -3.81
CA GLN A 299 -15.85 7.05 -4.45
C GLN A 299 -16.13 8.20 -3.47
N ASP A 300 -16.69 7.90 -2.29
CA ASP A 300 -17.13 8.89 -1.32
C ASP A 300 -15.96 9.44 -0.48
N TYR A 301 -16.23 10.43 0.40
CA TYR A 301 -15.17 11.05 1.20
C TYR A 301 -14.64 10.12 2.29
N GLU A 302 -15.54 9.28 2.79
CA GLU A 302 -15.35 8.29 3.84
C GLU A 302 -14.59 7.05 3.33
N ASP A 303 -14.48 6.88 2.01
CA ASP A 303 -13.82 5.75 1.36
C ASP A 303 -12.28 5.86 1.31
N LEU A 304 -11.69 6.62 2.23
CA LEU A 304 -10.24 6.62 2.50
C LEU A 304 -10.02 6.13 3.92
N MET A 305 -9.37 4.98 4.06
CA MET A 305 -9.10 4.36 5.35
C MET A 305 -7.60 4.23 5.60
N PRO A 306 -7.14 4.33 6.87
CA PRO A 306 -5.82 3.88 7.25
C PRO A 306 -5.53 2.46 6.75
N PHE A 307 -4.32 2.22 6.30
CA PHE A 307 -3.91 0.89 5.86
C PHE A 307 -3.79 -0.07 7.05
N ASP A 308 -4.38 -1.25 6.89
CA ASP A 308 -4.25 -2.36 7.83
C ASP A 308 -3.87 -3.61 7.05
N ALA A 309 -2.63 -4.07 7.23
CA ALA A 309 -2.10 -5.25 6.57
C ALA A 309 -2.90 -6.53 6.92
N ALA A 310 -3.33 -6.68 8.17
CA ALA A 310 -4.11 -7.83 8.60
C ALA A 310 -5.48 -7.83 7.91
N TRP A 311 -6.15 -6.67 7.87
CA TRP A 311 -7.42 -6.53 7.17
C TRP A 311 -7.31 -6.82 5.66
N ILE A 312 -6.25 -6.38 5.01
CA ILE A 312 -5.99 -6.67 3.58
C ILE A 312 -5.79 -8.16 3.36
N VAL A 313 -4.93 -8.78 4.16
CA VAL A 313 -4.67 -10.22 4.07
C VAL A 313 -5.96 -10.99 4.32
N GLU A 314 -6.72 -10.64 5.36
CA GLU A 314 -8.02 -11.26 5.59
C GLU A 314 -8.94 -11.15 4.38
N ARG A 315 -9.01 -10.00 3.69
CA ARG A 315 -9.78 -9.87 2.46
C ARG A 315 -9.26 -10.69 1.28
N ILE A 316 -7.94 -10.92 1.19
CA ILE A 316 -7.36 -11.82 0.19
C ILE A 316 -7.85 -13.26 0.42
N PHE A 317 -8.03 -13.68 1.67
CA PHE A 317 -8.42 -15.05 2.01
C PHE A 317 -9.89 -15.25 2.41
N ALA A 318 -10.66 -14.17 2.61
CA ALA A 318 -12.08 -14.20 2.97
C ALA A 318 -12.88 -14.90 1.86
N ALA A 319 -13.88 -15.71 2.22
CA ALA A 319 -14.58 -16.65 1.33
C ALA A 319 -15.37 -16.01 0.18
#